data_AF-A0A7V6VP70-F1
#
_entry.id   AF-A0A7V6VP70-F1
#
_cell.length_a   1.000
_cell.length_b   1.000
_cell.length_c   1.000
_cell.angle_alpha   90.00
_cell.angle_beta   90.00
_cell.angle_gamma   90.00
#
_symmetry.space_group_name_H-M   'P 1'
#
loop_
_entity.id
_entity.type
_entity.pdbx_description
1 polymer ?
#
loop_
_entity_poly.entity_id
_entity_poly.type
_entity_poly.pdbx_seq_one_letter_code
_entity_poly.pdbx_strand_id
1 'polypeptide(L)'
;MVYTGTHDNETIVGWWRNLDKDAKRFARKYLRLKTGERVEKVAHAALMASSAGICILPVQDLLGIGEEGRINTPNTLTGNWTWRLREIPGIASAGALADMTITYRRTSLESV
;
A
#
# COMPACT_ATOMS: atom_id res chain seq x y z
N MET A 1 12.10 -3.44 -9.55
CA MET A 1 10.70 -2.97 -9.40
C MET A 1 10.15 -3.53 -8.09
N VAL A 2 9.33 -2.78 -7.36
CA VAL A 2 8.75 -3.18 -6.07
C VAL A 2 7.26 -2.81 -6.00
N TYR A 3 6.47 -3.64 -5.32
CA TYR A 3 5.03 -3.46 -5.09
C TYR A 3 4.70 -3.74 -3.63
N THR A 4 3.70 -3.06 -3.06
CA THR A 4 3.15 -3.48 -1.75
C THR A 4 2.46 -4.82 -1.90
N GLY A 5 1.71 -4.96 -2.98
CA GLY A 5 1.07 -6.17 -3.46
C GLY A 5 0.64 -5.97 -4.91
N THR A 6 0.21 -7.06 -5.54
CA THR A 6 -0.38 -7.06 -6.88
C THR A 6 -1.90 -7.18 -6.77
N HIS A 7 -2.59 -7.25 -7.91
CA HIS A 7 -4.03 -7.51 -7.94
C HIS A 7 -4.43 -8.89 -7.38
N ASP A 8 -3.50 -9.85 -7.32
CA ASP A 8 -3.73 -11.19 -6.74
C ASP A 8 -3.58 -11.23 -5.22
N ASN A 9 -2.99 -10.18 -4.64
CA ASN A 9 -2.79 -10.07 -3.21
C ASN A 9 -3.98 -9.38 -2.54
N GLU A 10 -4.12 -9.63 -1.24
CA GLU A 10 -4.97 -8.81 -0.39
C GLU A 10 -4.36 -7.40 -0.24
N THR A 11 -5.18 -6.39 0.09
CA THR A 11 -4.67 -5.06 0.43
C THR A 11 -3.79 -5.14 1.67
N ILE A 12 -2.88 -4.18 1.88
CA ILE A 12 -2.00 -4.16 3.05
C ILE A 12 -2.81 -4.13 4.36
N VAL A 13 -3.94 -3.43 4.37
CA VAL A 13 -4.83 -3.38 5.55
C VAL A 13 -5.51 -4.72 5.79
N GLY A 14 -6.04 -5.37 4.75
CA GLY A 14 -6.63 -6.71 4.86
C GLY A 14 -5.60 -7.74 5.31
N TRP A 15 -4.46 -7.78 4.63
CA TRP A 15 -3.33 -8.65 4.95
C TRP A 15 -2.90 -8.48 6.40
N TRP A 16 -2.68 -7.24 6.84
CA TRP A 16 -2.29 -6.95 8.22
C TRP A 16 -3.32 -7.43 9.24
N ARG A 17 -4.63 -7.31 8.96
CA ARG A 17 -5.68 -7.82 9.86
C ARG A 17 -5.65 -9.34 9.94
N ASN A 18 -5.40 -10.02 8.83
CA ASN A 18 -5.47 -11.48 8.71
C ASN A 18 -4.17 -12.23 9.08
N LEU A 19 -3.03 -11.53 9.20
CA LEU A 19 -1.77 -12.15 9.63
C LEU A 19 -1.88 -12.81 11.01
N ASP A 20 -1.17 -13.94 11.17
CA ASP A 20 -0.95 -14.58 12.46
C ASP A 20 -0.05 -13.70 13.38
N LYS A 21 0.06 -14.12 14.65
CA LYS A 21 0.78 -13.37 15.69
C LYS A 21 2.29 -13.28 15.43
N ASP A 22 2.90 -14.32 14.87
CA ASP A 22 4.33 -14.37 14.62
C ASP A 22 4.72 -13.49 13.44
N ALA A 23 3.96 -13.57 12.35
CA ALA A 23 4.11 -12.71 11.19
C ALA A 23 3.83 -11.23 11.56
N LYS A 24 2.79 -10.94 12.35
CA LYS A 24 2.54 -9.57 12.86
C LYS A 24 3.71 -9.03 13.67
N ARG A 25 4.28 -9.85 14.57
CA ARG A 25 5.44 -9.46 15.38
C ARG A 25 6.65 -9.16 14.49
N PHE A 26 6.92 -10.03 13.51
CA PHE A 26 7.99 -9.83 12.55
C PHE A 26 7.81 -8.53 11.75
N ALA A 27 6.65 -8.35 11.12
CA ALA A 27 6.36 -7.17 10.32
C ALA A 27 6.44 -5.87 11.13
N ARG A 28 5.93 -5.85 12.37
CA ARG A 28 6.10 -4.68 13.27
C ARG A 28 7.55 -4.36 13.54
N LYS A 29 8.35 -5.38 13.87
CA LYS A 29 9.78 -5.21 14.16
C LYS A 29 10.52 -4.70 12.92
N TYR A 30 10.27 -5.31 11.76
CA TYR A 30 10.95 -4.99 10.52
C TYR A 30 10.61 -3.59 10.01
N LEU A 31 9.31 -3.26 9.98
CA LEU A 31 8.80 -1.95 9.53
C LEU A 31 8.94 -0.85 10.57
N ARG A 32 9.40 -1.18 11.80
CA ARG A 32 9.43 -0.26 12.96
C ARG A 32 8.07 0.37 13.26
N LEU A 33 6.99 -0.36 13.00
CA LEU A 33 5.61 0.09 13.16
C LEU A 33 5.29 0.32 14.64
N LYS A 34 4.99 1.57 15.00
CA LYS A 34 4.62 1.97 16.37
C LYS A 34 3.14 1.75 16.63
N THR A 35 2.78 1.74 17.90
CA THR A 35 1.37 1.68 18.31
C THR A 35 0.65 2.95 17.87
N GLY A 36 -0.54 2.80 17.26
CA GLY A 36 -1.34 3.90 16.73
C GLY A 36 -1.01 4.32 15.30
N GLU A 37 0.09 3.83 14.72
CA GLU A 37 0.41 4.09 13.31
C GLU A 37 -0.40 3.21 12.36
N ARG A 38 -0.70 3.76 11.18
CA ARG A 38 -1.39 3.05 10.09
C ARG A 38 -0.39 2.21 9.30
N VAL A 39 -0.61 0.89 9.25
CA VAL A 39 0.32 -0.09 8.68
C VAL A 39 0.64 0.16 7.21
N GLU A 40 -0.35 0.53 6.42
CA GLU A 40 -0.23 0.84 5.00
C GLU A 40 0.63 2.08 4.78
N LYS A 41 0.51 3.11 5.63
CA LYS A 41 1.36 4.31 5.52
C LYS A 41 2.84 3.98 5.80
N VAL A 42 3.10 3.14 6.79
CA VAL A 42 4.46 2.67 7.10
C VAL A 42 5.00 1.77 5.99
N ALA A 43 4.17 0.90 5.42
CA ALA A 43 4.53 0.07 4.28
C ALA A 43 4.86 0.91 3.03
N HIS A 44 4.04 1.91 2.71
CA HIS A 44 4.31 2.84 1.60
C HIS A 44 5.66 3.53 1.78
N ALA A 45 5.92 4.08 2.96
CA ALA A 45 7.21 4.71 3.28
C ALA A 45 8.39 3.74 3.09
N ALA A 46 8.27 2.50 3.59
CA ALA A 46 9.32 1.48 3.43
C ALA A 46 9.58 1.13 1.96
N LEU A 47 8.53 1.01 1.14
CA LEU A 47 8.67 0.74 -0.29
C LEU A 47 9.25 1.91 -1.06
N MET A 48 8.78 3.12 -0.75
CA MET A 48 9.32 4.34 -1.33
C MET A 48 10.80 4.50 -0.98
N ALA A 49 11.24 4.10 0.22
CA ALA A 49 12.65 4.10 0.62
C ALA A 49 13.52 3.01 -0.05
N SER A 50 12.93 2.03 -0.75
CA SER A 50 13.68 0.94 -1.36
C SER A 50 14.63 1.42 -2.48
N SER A 51 15.68 0.65 -2.76
CA SER A 51 16.59 0.90 -3.89
C SER A 51 16.00 0.56 -5.26
N ALA A 52 14.75 0.10 -5.34
CA ALA A 52 14.11 -0.26 -6.60
C ALA A 52 13.84 0.99 -7.46
N GLY A 53 14.24 0.93 -8.74
CA GLY A 53 14.02 2.04 -9.68
C GLY A 53 12.55 2.36 -9.98
N ILE A 54 11.64 1.41 -9.77
CA ILE A 54 10.18 1.60 -9.92
C ILE A 54 9.51 1.06 -8.66
N CYS A 55 8.65 1.89 -8.05
CA CYS A 55 7.77 1.54 -6.93
C CYS A 55 6.33 1.75 -7.37
N ILE A 56 5.49 0.73 -7.21
CA ILE A 56 4.08 0.77 -7.60
C ILE A 56 3.22 0.43 -6.38
N LEU A 57 2.26 1.30 -6.10
CA LEU A 57 1.28 1.14 -5.03
C LEU A 57 -0.11 0.95 -5.64
N PRO A 58 -0.83 -0.15 -5.36
CA PRO A 58 -2.25 -0.27 -5.70
C PRO A 58 -3.06 0.87 -5.06
N VAL A 59 -4.04 1.38 -5.79
CA VAL A 59 -4.87 2.50 -5.31
C VAL A 59 -5.63 2.15 -4.01
N GLN A 60 -5.95 0.89 -3.78
CA GLN A 60 -6.62 0.42 -2.57
C GLN A 60 -5.76 0.55 -1.33
N ASP A 61 -4.45 0.34 -1.47
CA ASP A 61 -3.51 0.58 -0.38
C ASP A 61 -3.40 2.08 -0.09
N LEU A 62 -3.41 2.95 -1.13
CA LEU A 62 -3.45 4.41 -0.97
C LEU A 62 -4.72 4.88 -0.23
N LEU A 63 -5.86 4.26 -0.52
CA LEU A 63 -7.11 4.51 0.20
C LEU A 63 -7.09 3.96 1.64
N GLY A 64 -6.23 2.97 1.91
CA GLY A 64 -6.15 2.28 3.20
C GLY A 64 -7.39 1.46 3.51
N ILE A 65 -8.00 0.85 2.48
CA ILE A 65 -9.17 -0.01 2.61
C ILE A 65 -8.76 -1.47 2.80
N GLY A 66 -9.64 -2.24 3.45
CA GLY A 66 -9.41 -3.65 3.80
C GLY A 66 -9.73 -4.63 2.67
N GLU A 67 -10.25 -5.80 3.05
CA GLU A 67 -10.63 -6.87 2.14
C GLU A 67 -11.64 -6.44 1.06
N GLU A 68 -12.46 -5.41 1.35
CA GLU A 68 -13.39 -4.81 0.39
C GLU A 68 -12.70 -4.19 -0.84
N GLY A 69 -11.39 -3.94 -0.74
CA GLY A 69 -10.54 -3.46 -1.82
C GLY A 69 -9.87 -4.56 -2.66
N ARG A 70 -10.01 -5.84 -2.30
CA ARG A 70 -9.32 -6.93 -2.98
C ARG A 70 -9.80 -7.09 -4.43
N ILE A 71 -8.87 -7.17 -5.38
CA ILE A 71 -9.20 -7.34 -6.81
C ILE A 71 -9.45 -8.81 -7.15
N ASN A 72 -8.50 -9.68 -6.79
CA ASN A 72 -8.54 -11.07 -7.16
C ASN A 72 -8.14 -11.97 -5.98
N THR A 73 -8.83 -13.09 -5.86
CA THR A 73 -8.39 -14.24 -5.07
C THR A 73 -8.06 -15.35 -6.06
N PRO A 74 -6.77 -15.70 -6.24
CA PRO A 74 -6.40 -16.78 -7.14
C PRO A 74 -7.14 -18.08 -6.82
N ASN A 75 -7.47 -18.84 -7.87
CA ASN A 75 -8.21 -20.11 -7.76
C ASN A 75 -9.65 -19.98 -7.20
N THR A 76 -10.31 -18.83 -7.38
CA THR A 76 -11.75 -18.69 -7.15
C THR A 76 -12.46 -18.28 -8.45
N LEU A 77 -13.73 -18.68 -8.58
CA LEU A 77 -14.52 -18.49 -9.81
C LEU A 77 -15.41 -17.24 -9.79
N THR A 78 -15.68 -16.67 -8.62
CA THR A 78 -16.65 -15.57 -8.44
C THR A 78 -16.10 -14.48 -7.52
N GLY A 79 -16.64 -13.26 -7.64
CA GLY A 79 -16.30 -12.12 -6.79
C GLY A 79 -15.06 -11.33 -7.21
N ASN A 80 -14.22 -11.87 -8.09
CA ASN A 80 -13.01 -11.21 -8.59
C ASN A 80 -13.31 -10.13 -9.64
N TRP A 81 -12.41 -9.16 -9.79
CA TRP A 81 -12.45 -8.12 -10.83
C TRP A 81 -13.67 -7.20 -10.78
N THR A 82 -14.34 -7.14 -9.63
CA THR A 82 -15.57 -6.34 -9.43
C THR A 82 -15.32 -5.00 -8.75
N TRP A 83 -14.17 -4.84 -8.08
CA TRP A 83 -13.85 -3.61 -7.35
C TRP A 83 -13.75 -2.41 -8.29
N ARG A 84 -14.25 -1.26 -7.81
CA ARG A 84 -14.22 0.01 -8.53
C ARG A 84 -13.90 1.15 -7.59
N LEU A 85 -13.07 2.07 -8.06
CA LEU A 85 -12.90 3.37 -7.45
C LEU A 85 -14.21 4.16 -7.61
N ARG A 86 -14.87 4.47 -6.50
CA ARG A 86 -16.14 5.22 -6.50
C ARG A 86 -15.92 6.72 -6.63
N GLU A 87 -14.89 7.23 -5.98
CA GLU A 87 -14.54 8.64 -5.94
C GLU A 87 -13.03 8.79 -6.07
N ILE A 88 -12.59 9.79 -6.82
CA ILE A 88 -11.18 10.13 -6.92
C ILE A 88 -10.75 10.77 -5.60
N PRO A 89 -9.66 10.32 -4.96
CA PRO A 89 -9.15 10.95 -3.74
C PRO A 89 -8.88 12.44 -3.96
N GLY A 90 -9.33 13.26 -3.00
CA GLY A 90 -9.18 14.71 -3.07
C GLY A 90 -7.73 15.20 -2.90
N ILE A 91 -7.57 16.52 -2.92
CA ILE A 91 -6.25 17.18 -2.95
C ILE A 91 -5.35 16.87 -1.75
N ALA A 92 -5.93 16.56 -0.58
CA ALA A 92 -5.16 16.16 0.59
C ALA A 92 -4.40 14.84 0.37
N SER A 93 -5.03 13.85 -0.28
CA SER A 93 -4.40 12.58 -0.63
C SER A 93 -3.32 12.78 -1.69
N ALA A 94 -3.58 13.63 -2.68
CA ALA A 94 -2.59 13.98 -3.70
C ALA A 94 -1.36 14.67 -3.07
N GLY A 95 -1.57 15.62 -2.15
CA GLY A 95 -0.50 16.30 -1.43
C GLY A 95 0.34 15.35 -0.58
N ALA A 96 -0.31 14.43 0.15
CA ALA A 96 0.41 13.42 0.94
C ALA A 96 1.24 12.46 0.06
N LEU A 97 0.73 12.09 -1.12
CA LEU A 97 1.48 11.27 -2.07
C LEU A 97 2.66 12.05 -2.68
N ALA A 98 2.46 13.32 -3.01
CA ALA A 98 3.51 14.19 -3.53
C ALA A 98 4.64 14.41 -2.51
N ASP A 99 4.29 14.69 -1.25
CA ASP A 99 5.27 14.81 -0.17
C ASP A 99 6.10 13.52 -0.01
N MET A 100 5.44 12.37 -0.09
CA MET A 100 6.11 11.07 -0.02
C MET A 100 7.05 10.84 -1.22
N THR A 101 6.63 11.13 -2.44
CA THR A 101 7.48 10.96 -3.63
C THR A 101 8.66 11.92 -3.63
N ILE A 102 8.49 13.16 -3.14
CA ILE A 102 9.59 14.12 -2.97
C ILE A 102 10.57 13.62 -1.89
N THR A 103 10.07 13.26 -0.71
CA THR A 103 10.87 12.79 0.43
C THR A 103 11.78 11.64 0.05
N TYR A 104 11.26 10.67 -0.72
CA TYR A 104 12.01 9.49 -1.14
C TYR A 104 12.66 9.61 -2.54
N ARG A 105 12.71 10.83 -3.10
CA ARG A 105 13.36 11.13 -4.40
C ARG A 105 12.86 10.27 -5.55
N ARG A 106 11.54 10.09 -5.61
CA ARG A 106 10.80 9.41 -6.68
C ARG A 106 10.04 10.40 -7.59
N THR A 107 10.45 11.65 -7.56
CA THR A 107 9.99 12.70 -8.49
C THR A 107 11.06 12.95 -9.56
N SER A 108 10.69 13.53 -10.69
CA SER A 108 11.67 13.96 -11.70
C SER A 108 12.52 15.11 -11.14
N LEU A 109 13.79 15.16 -11.54
CA LEU A 109 14.75 16.19 -11.09
C LEU A 109 14.34 17.62 -11.48
N GLU A 110 13.37 17.78 -12.38
CA GLU A 110 12.88 19.08 -12.85
C GLU A 110 11.78 19.68 -11.95
N SER A 111 11.32 18.94 -10.94
CA SER A 111 10.17 19.32 -10.11
C SER A 111 10.57 19.88 -8.72
N VAL A 112 11.84 20.20 -8.48
CA VAL A 112 12.37 20.74 -7.21
C VAL A 112 13.28 21.93 -7.47
#